data_AF-A0A973PI90-F1
#
_entry.id   AF-A0A973PI90-F1
#
_cell.length_a   1.000
_cell.length_b   1.000
_cell.length_c   1.000
_cell.angle_alpha   90.00
_cell.angle_beta   90.00
_cell.angle_gamma   90.00
#
_symmetry.space_group_name_H-M   'P 1'
#
loop_
_entity.id
_entity.type
_entity.pdbx_description
1 polymer ?
#
loop_
_entity_poly.entity_id
_entity_poly.type
_entity_poly.pdbx_seq_one_letter_code
_entity_poly.pdbx_strand_id
1 'polypeptide(L)'
;MTSTTRRGFLTLAGLTLMSAACSTPVTRKGTGKAEAVDRMASLLPRSIPYQGVTPDVNTEVAVGFNKYPDTLVKAVAQTPGAGGSYTAIVPLWGPPPPDPNPYSDLVNKSLGATVKLQIIDGN
;
A
#
# COMPACT_ATOMS: atom_id res chain seq x y z
N MET A 1 -22.10 34.82 -59.99
CA MET A 1 -22.01 35.39 -58.63
C MET A 1 -22.48 34.34 -57.64
N THR A 2 -21.55 33.58 -57.05
CA THR A 2 -21.85 32.50 -56.12
C THR A 2 -22.18 33.08 -54.74
N SER A 3 -23.43 32.93 -54.31
CA SER A 3 -23.92 33.49 -53.06
C SER A 3 -23.40 32.69 -51.87
N THR A 4 -22.48 33.26 -51.09
CA THR A 4 -22.01 32.69 -49.82
C THR A 4 -23.13 32.82 -48.77
N THR A 5 -23.82 31.72 -48.49
CA THR A 5 -24.93 31.73 -47.52
C THR A 5 -24.40 31.75 -46.08
N ARG A 6 -25.09 32.47 -45.17
CA ARG A 6 -24.79 32.54 -43.72
C ARG A 6 -24.56 31.18 -43.06
N ARG A 7 -25.24 30.13 -43.52
CA ARG A 7 -25.05 28.75 -43.04
C ARG A 7 -23.67 28.18 -43.39
N GLY A 8 -23.13 28.50 -44.56
CA GLY A 8 -21.78 28.08 -44.99
C GLY A 8 -20.66 28.79 -44.22
N PHE A 9 -20.89 30.03 -43.76
CA PHE A 9 -19.95 30.75 -42.91
C PHE A 9 -19.95 30.18 -41.47
N LEU A 10 -21.11 29.83 -40.93
CA LEU A 10 -21.24 29.27 -39.58
C LEU A 10 -20.72 27.83 -39.47
N THR A 11 -20.82 27.01 -40.53
CA THR A 11 -20.21 25.67 -40.54
C THR A 11 -18.69 25.73 -40.60
N LEU A 12 -18.10 26.70 -41.29
CA LEU A 12 -16.64 26.86 -41.35
C LEU A 12 -16.06 27.43 -40.04
N ALA A 13 -16.80 28.29 -39.32
CA ALA A 13 -16.42 28.81 -38.01
C ALA A 13 -16.69 27.81 -36.86
N GLY A 14 -17.64 26.90 -37.01
CA GLY A 14 -17.94 25.87 -35.99
C GLY A 14 -16.90 24.73 -35.94
N LEU A 15 -16.22 24.47 -37.06
CA LEU A 15 -15.21 23.41 -37.18
C LEU A 15 -13.83 23.79 -36.60
N THR A 16 -13.57 25.07 -36.33
CA THR A 16 -12.29 25.53 -35.75
C THR A 16 -12.26 25.55 -34.22
N LEU A 17 -13.41 25.32 -33.56
CA LEU A 17 -13.51 25.31 -32.09
C LEU A 17 -13.43 23.90 -31.45
N MET A 18 -13.46 22.83 -32.25
CA MET A 18 -13.39 21.45 -31.74
C MET A 18 -12.02 20.79 -31.87
N SER A 19 -11.03 21.45 -32.45
CA SER A 19 -9.65 20.95 -32.58
C SER A 19 -8.69 21.43 -31.48
N ALA A 20 -9.15 22.23 -30.52
CA ALA A 20 -8.35 22.69 -29.38
C ALA A 20 -8.59 21.88 -28.08
N ALA A 21 -9.44 20.85 -28.10
CA ALA A 21 -9.72 20.01 -26.92
C ALA A 21 -8.80 18.77 -26.80
N CYS A 22 -8.03 18.42 -27.84
CA CYS A 22 -7.14 17.25 -27.83
C CYS A 22 -5.64 17.56 -27.71
N SER A 23 -5.26 18.81 -27.46
CA SER A 23 -3.86 19.20 -27.28
C SER A 23 -3.69 20.30 -26.24
N THR A 24 -4.33 20.13 -25.08
CA THR A 24 -3.65 20.60 -23.87
C THR A 24 -2.60 19.54 -23.54
N PRO A 25 -1.29 19.80 -23.71
CA PRO A 25 -0.32 19.06 -22.95
C PRO A 25 -0.64 19.41 -21.51
N VAL A 26 -1.40 18.55 -20.84
CA VAL A 26 -1.39 18.47 -19.39
C VAL A 26 0.03 18.06 -19.07
N THR A 27 0.90 19.05 -18.96
CA THR A 27 2.09 18.96 -18.14
C THR A 27 1.54 18.84 -16.73
N ARG A 28 1.12 17.62 -16.37
CA ARG A 28 1.01 17.21 -14.99
C ARG A 28 2.45 17.29 -14.49
N LYS A 29 2.84 18.48 -14.05
CA LYS A 29 4.05 18.69 -13.27
C LYS A 29 3.80 17.86 -12.03
N GLY A 30 4.18 16.59 -12.08
CA GLY A 30 4.10 15.71 -10.95
C GLY A 30 4.86 16.41 -9.83
N THR A 31 4.13 16.88 -8.83
CA THR A 31 4.73 17.41 -7.60
C THR A 31 5.33 16.30 -6.74
N GLY A 32 5.29 15.05 -7.22
CA GLY A 32 6.09 13.94 -6.74
C GLY A 32 7.58 14.19 -7.00
N LYS A 33 8.14 15.15 -6.27
CA LYS A 33 9.57 15.31 -6.12
C LYS A 33 10.03 14.32 -5.06
N ALA A 34 11.08 13.56 -5.37
CA ALA A 34 11.84 12.81 -4.39
C ALA A 34 12.44 13.71 -3.28
N GLU A 35 12.39 15.04 -3.43
CA GLU A 35 12.92 16.04 -2.50
C GLU A 35 12.00 16.36 -1.30
N ALA A 36 10.80 15.77 -1.22
CA ALA A 36 9.91 15.94 -0.07
C ALA A 36 10.15 14.92 1.06
N VAL A 37 11.34 14.27 1.09
CA VAL A 37 11.68 13.26 2.11
C VAL A 37 11.46 13.78 3.51
N ASP A 38 11.83 15.04 3.79
CA ASP A 38 11.64 15.66 5.11
C ASP A 38 10.17 15.80 5.51
N ARG A 39 9.30 16.08 4.53
CA ARG A 39 7.85 16.15 4.76
C ARG A 39 7.26 14.76 5.04
N MET A 40 7.77 13.73 4.36
CA MET A 40 7.36 12.35 4.58
C MET A 40 7.91 11.77 5.87
N ALA A 41 9.12 12.16 6.29
CA ALA A 41 9.75 11.68 7.52
C ALA A 41 8.87 11.91 8.76
N SER A 42 8.10 13.00 8.78
CA SER A 42 7.14 13.29 9.85
C SER A 42 5.88 12.41 9.85
N LEU A 43 5.55 11.79 8.72
CA LEU A 43 4.37 10.94 8.53
C LEU A 43 4.71 9.44 8.60
N LEU A 44 5.98 9.10 8.40
CA LEU A 44 6.44 7.72 8.44
C LEU A 44 6.56 7.24 9.89
N PRO A 45 6.20 5.97 10.17
CA PRO A 45 6.48 5.36 11.45
C PRO A 45 7.98 5.43 11.77
N ARG A 46 8.32 5.76 13.02
CA ARG A 46 9.70 5.72 13.47
C ARG A 46 10.17 4.27 13.52
N SER A 47 11.23 3.93 12.78
CA SER A 47 11.88 2.63 12.88
C SER A 47 12.52 2.47 14.27
N ILE A 48 12.24 1.35 14.94
CA ILE A 48 12.85 0.97 16.21
C ILE A 48 13.64 -0.31 15.97
N PRO A 49 14.98 -0.28 16.07
CA PRO A 49 15.79 -1.47 15.90
C PRO A 49 15.44 -2.52 16.95
N TYR A 50 15.18 -3.75 16.50
CA TYR A 50 15.02 -4.87 17.40
C TYR A 50 16.39 -5.33 17.87
N GLN A 51 16.65 -5.23 19.18
CA GLN A 51 17.93 -5.60 19.78
C GLN A 51 18.17 -7.12 19.79
N GLY A 52 17.12 -7.92 19.62
CA GLY A 52 17.23 -9.36 19.46
C GLY A 52 17.75 -10.12 20.68
N VAL A 53 17.93 -11.43 20.48
CA VAL A 53 18.73 -12.28 21.38
C VAL A 53 20.15 -12.31 20.82
N THR A 54 21.16 -12.30 21.70
CA THR A 54 22.56 -12.34 21.27
C THR A 54 22.90 -13.73 20.70
N PRO A 55 23.36 -13.81 19.44
CA PRO A 55 23.75 -15.07 18.80
C PRO A 55 25.06 -15.63 19.37
N ASP A 56 25.20 -16.95 19.34
CA ASP A 56 26.41 -17.65 19.79
C ASP A 56 27.60 -17.39 18.85
N VAL A 57 27.31 -17.25 17.56
CA VAL A 57 28.28 -16.96 16.49
C VAL A 57 27.96 -15.60 15.92
N ASN A 58 28.93 -14.68 15.96
CA ASN A 58 28.81 -13.35 15.38
C ASN A 58 30.13 -12.94 14.73
N THR A 59 30.25 -13.22 13.43
CA THR A 59 31.41 -12.92 12.59
C THR A 59 30.96 -12.14 11.36
N GLU A 60 31.89 -11.53 10.62
CA GLU A 60 31.58 -10.78 9.40
C GLU A 60 30.86 -11.62 8.32
N VAL A 61 31.05 -12.94 8.34
CA VAL A 61 30.53 -13.87 7.34
C VAL A 61 29.38 -14.75 7.85
N ALA A 62 29.11 -14.76 9.16
CA ALA A 62 28.09 -15.62 9.76
C ALA A 62 27.58 -15.07 11.09
N VAL A 63 26.25 -15.06 11.23
CA VAL A 63 25.53 -14.75 12.48
C VAL A 63 24.53 -15.88 12.74
N GLY A 64 24.57 -16.49 13.92
CA GLY A 64 23.68 -17.60 14.22
C GLY A 64 23.79 -18.17 15.63
N PHE A 65 22.89 -19.10 15.92
CA PHE A 65 22.84 -19.82 17.18
C PHE A 65 23.20 -21.29 16.95
N ASN A 66 24.03 -21.84 17.84
CA ASN A 66 24.36 -23.27 17.85
C ASN A 66 23.24 -24.10 18.49
N LYS A 67 22.39 -23.46 19.30
CA LYS A 67 21.25 -24.07 19.96
C LYS A 67 20.05 -23.13 19.93
N TYR A 68 18.85 -23.69 20.08
CA TYR A 68 17.67 -22.87 20.24
C TYR A 68 17.75 -22.08 21.57
N PRO A 69 17.46 -20.77 21.61
CA PRO A 69 17.54 -19.99 22.84
C PRO A 69 16.56 -20.48 23.92
N ASP A 70 17.05 -20.70 25.13
CA ASP A 70 16.21 -21.12 26.27
C ASP A 70 15.23 -20.02 26.71
N THR A 71 15.58 -18.76 26.46
CA THR A 71 14.74 -17.59 26.77
C THR A 71 14.32 -16.90 25.48
N LEU A 72 13.02 -16.89 25.22
CA LEU A 72 12.42 -16.16 24.10
C LEU A 72 11.98 -14.78 24.54
N VAL A 73 12.41 -13.76 23.81
CA VAL A 73 12.00 -12.37 24.04
C VAL A 73 10.96 -11.96 23.01
N LYS A 74 9.93 -11.24 23.46
CA LYS A 74 8.92 -10.66 22.56
C LYS A 74 9.48 -9.39 21.92
N ALA A 75 9.54 -9.36 20.59
CA ALA A 75 9.94 -8.17 19.85
C ALA A 75 8.97 -6.99 20.06
N VAL A 76 7.68 -7.30 20.22
CA VAL A 76 6.62 -6.33 20.48
C VAL A 76 5.94 -6.73 21.80
N ALA A 77 6.33 -6.06 22.88
CA ALA A 77 5.89 -6.42 24.23
C ALA A 77 4.43 -6.04 24.51
N GLN A 78 3.97 -4.95 23.90
CA GLN A 78 2.62 -4.38 24.08
C GLN A 78 1.75 -4.70 22.86
N THR A 79 0.44 -4.74 23.03
CA THR A 79 -0.49 -4.86 21.91
C THR A 79 -0.32 -3.66 20.97
N PRO A 80 0.00 -3.86 19.67
CA PRO A 80 0.40 -2.78 18.78
C PRO A 80 -0.77 -1.96 18.23
N GLY A 81 -1.97 -2.54 18.15
CA GLY A 81 -3.16 -1.90 17.62
C GLY A 81 -3.86 -1.02 18.64
N ALA A 82 -4.52 0.01 18.13
CA ALA A 82 -5.35 0.94 18.91
C ALA A 82 -6.85 0.59 18.87
N GLY A 83 -7.21 -0.67 18.57
CA GLY A 83 -8.57 -1.07 18.25
C GLY A 83 -8.92 -0.93 16.76
N GLY A 84 -10.22 -1.00 16.46
CA GLY A 84 -10.76 -0.85 15.10
C GLY A 84 -11.13 -2.17 14.43
N SER A 85 -11.88 -2.05 13.34
CA SER A 85 -12.31 -3.18 12.50
C SER A 85 -11.97 -2.88 11.04
N TYR A 86 -11.27 -3.81 10.42
CA TYR A 86 -10.70 -3.65 9.08
C TYR A 86 -11.02 -4.87 8.24
N THR A 87 -11.17 -4.66 6.94
CA THR A 87 -11.29 -5.75 5.97
C THR A 87 -10.03 -5.79 5.12
N ALA A 88 -9.39 -6.95 5.07
CA ALA A 88 -8.24 -7.19 4.21
C ALA A 88 -8.64 -8.14 3.09
N ILE A 89 -8.47 -7.70 1.84
CA ILE A 89 -8.63 -8.56 0.67
C ILE A 89 -7.30 -9.27 0.45
N VAL A 90 -7.29 -10.60 0.53
CA VAL A 90 -6.08 -11.42 0.44
C VAL A 90 -6.26 -12.46 -0.67
N PRO A 91 -5.41 -12.45 -1.71
CA PRO A 91 -5.39 -13.55 -2.66
C PRO A 91 -4.84 -14.81 -1.98
N LEU A 92 -5.51 -15.93 -2.19
CA LEU A 92 -5.07 -17.24 -1.68
C LEU A 92 -4.94 -18.24 -2.83
N TRP A 93 -3.79 -18.90 -2.90
CA TRP A 93 -3.56 -20.04 -3.78
C TRP A 93 -3.65 -21.34 -2.95
N GLY A 94 -4.87 -21.85 -2.81
CA GLY A 94 -5.15 -23.03 -2.00
C GLY A 94 -6.57 -23.04 -1.46
N PRO A 95 -6.97 -24.10 -0.75
CA PRO A 95 -8.30 -24.17 -0.16
C PRO A 95 -8.47 -23.06 0.88
N PRO A 96 -9.60 -22.33 0.88
CA PRO A 96 -9.86 -21.33 1.90
C PRO A 96 -9.90 -21.97 3.29
N PRO A 97 -9.37 -21.29 4.33
CA PRO A 97 -9.50 -21.75 5.70
C PRO A 97 -10.99 -21.83 6.09
N PRO A 98 -11.35 -22.73 7.02
CA PRO A 98 -12.71 -22.81 7.53
C PRO A 98 -13.10 -21.51 8.26
N ASP A 99 -14.39 -21.19 8.24
CA ASP A 99 -14.99 -20.11 9.02
C ASP A 99 -16.02 -20.73 9.97
N PRO A 100 -15.89 -20.59 11.31
CA PRO A 100 -14.93 -19.77 12.06
C PRO A 100 -13.49 -20.28 12.07
N ASN A 101 -12.52 -19.35 12.11
CA ASN A 101 -11.08 -19.65 12.21
C ASN A 101 -10.47 -19.14 13.53
N PRO A 102 -10.22 -20.01 14.52
CA PRO A 102 -9.66 -19.60 15.82
C PRO A 102 -8.23 -19.03 15.72
N TYR A 103 -7.49 -19.37 14.65
CA TYR A 103 -6.19 -18.76 14.39
C TYR A 103 -6.33 -17.26 14.10
N SER A 104 -7.31 -16.88 13.28
CA SER A 104 -7.61 -15.48 13.00
C SER A 104 -8.00 -14.71 14.26
N ASP A 105 -8.76 -15.34 15.17
CA ASP A 105 -9.15 -14.73 16.44
C ASP A 105 -7.94 -14.47 17.36
N LEU A 106 -7.01 -15.43 17.43
CA LEU A 106 -5.75 -15.26 18.18
C LEU A 106 -4.88 -14.13 17.60
N VAL A 107 -4.82 -14.03 16.27
CA VAL A 107 -4.11 -12.95 15.58
C VAL A 107 -4.77 -11.61 15.88
N ASN A 108 -6.09 -11.50 15.78
CA ASN A 108 -6.85 -10.28 16.09
C ASN A 108 -6.63 -9.83 17.54
N LYS A 109 -6.66 -10.78 18.49
CA LYS A 109 -6.37 -10.50 19.91
C LYS A 109 -4.94 -10.00 20.12
N SER A 110 -3.97 -10.62 19.44
CA SER A 110 -2.55 -10.23 19.55
C SER A 110 -2.29 -8.86 18.92
N LEU A 111 -2.99 -8.53 17.84
CA LEU A 111 -2.94 -7.23 17.19
C LEU A 111 -3.67 -6.15 17.99
N GLY A 112 -4.73 -6.50 18.73
CA GLY A 112 -5.60 -5.53 19.39
C GLY A 112 -6.55 -4.82 18.43
N ALA A 113 -6.87 -5.45 17.30
CA ALA A 113 -7.82 -4.97 16.31
C ALA A 113 -8.49 -6.16 15.62
N THR A 114 -9.66 -5.94 15.02
CA THR A 114 -10.35 -6.98 14.25
C THR A 114 -9.98 -6.84 12.77
N VAL A 115 -9.37 -7.86 12.19
CA VAL A 115 -9.17 -7.97 10.75
C VAL A 115 -10.05 -9.09 10.21
N LYS A 116 -10.98 -8.73 9.32
CA LYS A 116 -11.78 -9.68 8.55
C LYS A 116 -11.07 -9.97 7.23
N LEU A 117 -10.67 -11.21 7.02
CA LEU A 117 -10.08 -11.64 5.76
C LEU A 117 -11.18 -11.88 4.73
N GLN A 118 -11.13 -11.17 3.62
CA GLN A 118 -11.86 -11.47 2.40
C GLN A 118 -10.92 -12.18 1.45
N ILE A 119 -11.04 -13.50 1.41
CA ILE A 119 -10.18 -14.33 0.60
C ILE A 119 -10.75 -14.37 -0.81
N ILE A 120 -9.92 -14.02 -1.78
CA ILE A 120 -10.21 -14.19 -3.20
C ILE A 120 -9.33 -15.31 -3.74
N ASP A 121 -9.85 -16.06 -4.70
CA ASP A 121 -9.05 -17.03 -5.43
C ASP A 121 -7.91 -16.30 -6.16
N GLY A 122 -6.70 -16.85 -6.07
CA GLY A 122 -5.51 -16.23 -6.64
C GLY A 122 -5.31 -16.47 -8.14
N ASN A 123 -6.19 -17.21 -8.82
CA ASN A 123 -6.07 -17.57 -10.24
C ASN A 123 -7.09 -16.83 -11.13
#